data_AF-A0A6S6PI86-F1
#
_entry.id   AF-A0A6S6PI86-F1
#
_cell.length_a   1.000
_cell.length_b   1.000
_cell.length_c   1.000
_cell.angle_alpha   90.00
_cell.angle_beta   90.00
_cell.angle_gamma   90.00
#
_symmetry.space_group_name_H-M   'P 1'
#
loop_
_entity.id
_entity.type
_entity.pdbx_description
1 polymer ?
#
loop_
_entity_poly.entity_id
_entity_poly.type
_entity_poly.pdbx_seq_one_letter_code
_entity_poly.pdbx_strand_id
1 'polypeptide(L)'
;MEIDITPGQDADINRADHMLENIDPDAFLADRAYDADRLIDRLTERGITPVIPPKRNRTMQRETDFALYRQRNLVERFFNKLK
;
A
#
# COMPACT_ATOMS: atom_id res chain seq x y z
N MET A 1 -2.50 5.35 14.82
CA MET A 1 -1.34 4.93 14.02
C MET A 1 -0.91 3.59 14.57
N GLU A 2 -1.17 2.52 13.83
CA GLU A 2 -0.80 1.15 14.19
C GLU A 2 0.51 0.80 13.48
N ILE A 3 1.44 0.13 14.15
CA ILE A 3 2.75 -0.26 13.62
C ILE A 3 2.94 -1.75 13.92
N ASP A 4 2.95 -2.58 12.88
CA ASP A 4 3.29 -4.01 12.96
C ASP A 4 4.72 -4.21 12.45
N ILE A 5 5.56 -4.93 13.20
CA ILE A 5 6.96 -5.19 12.83
C ILE A 5 7.11 -6.68 12.57
N THR A 6 7.37 -7.05 11.32
CA THR A 6 7.58 -8.43 10.90
C THR A 6 9.07 -8.79 10.85
N PRO A 7 9.43 -10.07 11.12
CA PRO A 7 10.75 -10.58 10.77
C PRO A 7 10.91 -10.61 9.25
N GLY A 8 12.09 -10.25 8.73
CA GLY A 8 12.33 -9.99 7.29
C GLY A 8 12.17 -11.16 6.31
N GLN A 9 11.60 -12.28 6.74
CA GLN A 9 11.23 -13.43 5.91
C GLN A 9 9.73 -13.46 5.57
N ASP A 10 8.90 -12.69 6.29
CA ASP A 10 7.45 -12.65 6.06
C ASP A 10 7.12 -11.56 5.03
N ALA A 11 6.27 -11.90 4.07
CA ALA A 11 5.82 -10.93 3.07
C ALA A 11 4.83 -9.97 3.72
N ASP A 12 5.23 -8.70 3.86
CA ASP A 12 4.45 -7.58 4.40
C ASP A 12 3.00 -7.50 3.86
N ILE A 13 2.79 -7.96 2.63
CA ILE A 13 1.46 -8.05 2.01
C ILE A 13 0.46 -8.93 2.77
N ASN A 14 0.93 -9.91 3.54
CA ASN A 14 0.09 -10.77 4.37
C ASN A 14 -0.41 -10.03 5.62
N ARG A 15 0.33 -9.02 6.10
CA ARG A 15 -0.05 -8.19 7.24
C ARG A 15 -0.90 -6.99 6.85
N ALA A 16 -0.68 -6.43 5.66
CA ALA A 16 -1.54 -5.40 5.10
C ALA A 16 -3.02 -5.80 5.15
N ASP A 17 -3.31 -7.08 4.92
CA ASP A 17 -4.67 -7.63 4.98
C ASP A 17 -5.31 -7.48 6.37
N HIS A 18 -4.54 -7.75 7.44
CA HIS A 18 -4.99 -7.68 8.82
C HIS A 18 -5.13 -6.23 9.31
N MET A 19 -4.20 -5.36 8.91
CA MET A 19 -4.28 -3.93 9.28
C MET A 19 -5.52 -3.26 8.67
N LEU A 20 -5.90 -3.67 7.45
CA LEU A 20 -7.11 -3.19 6.78
C LEU A 20 -8.41 -3.67 7.45
N GLU A 21 -8.38 -4.62 8.40
CA GLU A 21 -9.60 -5.08 9.06
C GLU A 21 -10.21 -4.06 10.01
N ASN A 22 -9.39 -3.15 10.55
CA ASN A 22 -9.81 -2.20 11.60
C ASN A 22 -9.85 -0.73 11.13
N ILE A 23 -9.58 -0.47 9.84
CA ILE A 23 -9.58 0.87 9.26
C ILE A 23 -10.20 0.87 7.85
N ASP A 24 -10.96 1.92 7.54
CA ASP A 24 -11.49 2.19 6.19
C ASP A 24 -10.95 3.56 5.71
N PRO A 25 -9.69 3.63 5.25
CA PRO A 25 -9.13 4.86 4.70
C PRO A 25 -9.69 5.15 3.30
N ASP A 26 -9.78 6.42 2.91
CA ASP A 26 -10.19 6.80 1.55
C ASP A 26 -9.23 6.27 0.47
N ALA A 27 -7.94 6.20 0.80
CA ALA A 27 -6.88 5.77 -0.11
C ALA A 27 -5.81 4.94 0.59
N PHE A 28 -5.30 3.92 -0.12
CA PHE A 28 -4.22 3.05 0.33
C PHE A 28 -2.96 3.30 -0.50
N LEU A 29 -1.94 3.89 0.13
CA LEU A 29 -0.66 4.19 -0.52
C LEU A 29 0.35 3.10 -0.18
N ALA A 30 0.86 2.39 -1.19
CA ALA A 30 1.88 1.37 -0.99
C ALA A 30 2.89 1.32 -2.13
N ASP A 31 4.04 0.70 -1.87
CA ASP A 31 5.08 0.51 -2.88
C ASP A 31 4.62 -0.46 -3.99
N ARG A 32 5.26 -0.39 -5.15
CA ARG A 32 5.05 -1.31 -6.28
C ARG A 32 5.13 -2.78 -5.88
N ALA A 33 5.89 -3.15 -4.85
CA ALA A 33 5.92 -4.52 -4.34
C ALA A 33 4.52 -5.08 -3.97
N TYR A 34 3.63 -4.20 -3.49
CA TYR A 34 2.24 -4.49 -3.10
C TYR A 34 1.26 -4.53 -4.28
N ASP A 35 1.76 -4.39 -5.50
CA ASP A 35 0.99 -4.58 -6.72
C ASP A 35 0.62 -6.07 -6.89
N ALA A 36 -0.43 -6.50 -6.20
CA ALA A 36 -1.00 -7.84 -6.24
C ALA A 36 -2.51 -7.75 -6.42
N ASP A 37 -3.06 -8.47 -7.41
CA ASP A 37 -4.48 -8.39 -7.77
C ASP A 37 -5.39 -8.62 -6.56
N ARG A 38 -5.11 -9.64 -5.75
CA ARG A 38 -5.87 -9.94 -4.52
C ARG A 38 -6.00 -8.76 -3.55
N LEU A 39 -4.93 -7.97 -3.37
CA LEU A 39 -4.95 -6.81 -2.47
C LEU A 39 -5.80 -5.68 -3.08
N ILE A 40 -5.64 -5.45 -4.39
CA ILE A 40 -6.35 -4.41 -5.12
C ILE A 40 -7.84 -4.68 -5.17
N ASP A 41 -8.23 -5.92 -5.44
CA ASP A 41 -9.62 -6.34 -5.47
C ASP A 41 -10.26 -6.09 -4.10
N ARG A 42 -9.60 -6.53 -3.02
CA ARG A 42 -10.09 -6.32 -1.65
C ARG A 42 -10.21 -4.85 -1.26
N LEU A 43 -9.24 -4.01 -1.67
CA LEU A 43 -9.32 -2.55 -1.46
C LEU A 43 -10.52 -1.96 -2.21
N THR A 44 -10.71 -2.38 -3.46
CA THR A 44 -11.82 -1.91 -4.32
C THR A 44 -13.18 -2.37 -3.77
N GLU A 45 -13.30 -3.60 -3.29
CA GLU A 45 -14.50 -4.15 -2.65
C GLU A 45 -14.88 -3.37 -1.38
N ARG A 46 -13.88 -2.87 -0.66
CA ARG A 46 -14.07 -2.00 0.52
C ARG A 46 -14.29 -0.53 0.18
N GLY A 47 -14.25 -0.16 -1.10
CA GLY A 47 -14.36 1.24 -1.54
C GLY A 47 -13.11 2.09 -1.28
N ILE A 48 -11.98 1.45 -0.96
CA ILE A 48 -10.69 2.09 -0.70
C ILE A 48 -9.94 2.27 -2.03
N THR A 49 -9.44 3.47 -2.32
CA THR A 49 -8.72 3.74 -3.57
C THR A 49 -7.28 3.21 -3.51
N PRO A 50 -6.86 2.24 -4.34
CA PRO A 50 -5.50 1.73 -4.33
C PRO A 50 -4.54 2.68 -5.08
N VAL A 51 -3.67 3.36 -4.34
CA VAL A 51 -2.63 4.25 -4.87
C VAL A 51 -1.29 3.51 -4.88
N ILE A 52 -1.21 2.50 -5.75
CA ILE A 52 -0.05 1.60 -5.86
C ILE A 52 0.49 1.67 -7.30
N PRO A 53 1.74 2.08 -7.52
CA PRO A 53 2.32 2.12 -8.85
C PRO A 53 2.30 0.73 -9.50
N PRO A 54 1.82 0.58 -10.74
CA PRO A 54 1.76 -0.72 -11.39
C PRO A 54 3.16 -1.30 -11.59
N LYS A 55 3.28 -2.64 -11.52
CA LYS A 55 4.48 -3.34 -11.95
C LYS A 55 4.69 -3.15 -13.45
N ARG A 56 5.96 -3.03 -13.86
CA ARG A 56 6.36 -2.80 -15.26
C ARG A 56 5.90 -3.93 -16.20
N ASN A 57 5.68 -5.14 -15.67
CA ASN A 57 5.27 -6.32 -16.44
C ASN A 57 3.75 -6.53 -16.46
N ARG A 58 2.93 -5.58 -15.99
CA ARG A 58 1.48 -5.74 -16.05
C ARG A 58 0.97 -5.51 -17.47
N THR A 59 0.12 -6.42 -17.93
CA THR A 59 -0.54 -6.34 -19.25
C THR A 59 -1.49 -5.13 -19.34
N MET A 60 -2.10 -4.75 -18.22
CA MET A 60 -2.97 -3.57 -18.13
C MET A 60 -2.37 -2.58 -17.11
N GLN A 61 -1.89 -1.44 -17.60
CA GLN A 61 -1.42 -0.38 -16.72
C GLN A 61 -2.63 0.31 -16.09
N ARG A 62 -2.69 0.31 -14.77
CA ARG A 62 -3.72 1.05 -14.02
C ARG A 62 -3.28 2.49 -13.86
N GLU A 63 -4.23 3.40 -14.02
CA GLU A 63 -4.00 4.81 -13.70
C GLU A 63 -3.77 4.92 -12.20
N THR A 64 -2.66 5.54 -11.80
CA THR A 64 -2.30 5.75 -10.41
C THR A 64 -2.12 7.24 -10.20
N ASP A 65 -2.76 7.78 -9.17
CA ASP A 65 -2.56 9.17 -8.80
C ASP A 65 -1.15 9.35 -8.20
N PHE A 66 -0.20 9.72 -9.06
CA PHE A 66 1.18 9.94 -8.67
C PHE A 66 1.36 11.16 -7.76
N ALA A 67 0.43 12.12 -7.78
CA ALA A 67 0.46 13.27 -6.89
C ALA A 67 0.13 12.82 -5.46
N LEU A 68 -0.88 11.97 -5.31
CA LEU A 68 -1.22 11.34 -4.04
C LEU A 68 -0.12 10.37 -3.58
N TYR A 69 0.42 9.54 -4.49
CA TYR A 69 1.54 8.64 -4.20
C TYR A 69 2.76 9.37 -3.62
N ARG A 70 3.03 10.61 -4.07
CA ARG A 70 4.14 11.44 -3.56
C ARG A 70 4.03 11.73 -2.05
N GLN A 71 2.82 11.66 -1.47
CA GLN A 71 2.64 11.83 -0.03
C GLN A 71 3.32 10.72 0.79
N ARG A 72 3.59 9.55 0.20
CA ARG A 72 4.40 8.48 0.83
C ARG A 72 5.75 8.98 1.33
N ASN A 73 6.38 9.90 0.61
CA ASN A 73 7.67 10.47 1.01
C ASN A 73 7.60 11.21 2.36
N LEU A 74 6.44 11.74 2.76
CA LEU A 74 6.27 12.33 4.10
C LEU A 74 6.39 11.25 5.18
N VAL A 75 5.76 10.10 4.97
CA VAL A 75 5.83 8.93 5.85
C VAL A 75 7.26 8.38 5.91
N GLU A 76 7.93 8.24 4.77
CA GLU A 76 9.33 7.77 4.73
C GLU A 76 10.29 8.75 5.42
N ARG A 77 10.12 10.05 5.22
CA ARG A 77 10.92 11.08 5.91
C ARG A 77 10.68 11.06 7.42
N PHE A 78 9.46 10.77 7.84
CA PHE A 78 9.14 10.60 9.25
C PHE A 78 9.92 9.42 9.85
N PHE A 79 9.86 8.24 9.23
CA PHE A 79 10.62 7.08 9.71
C PHE A 79 12.14 7.26 9.63
N ASN A 80 12.65 7.92 8.59
CA ASN A 80 14.09 8.22 8.49
C ASN A 80 14.58 9.17 9.58
N LYS A 81 13.71 10.02 10.15
CA LYS A 81 14.05 10.86 11.30
C LYS A 81 14.01 10.12 12.64
N LEU A 82 13.35 8.95 12.68
CA LEU A 82 13.27 8.11 13.89
C LEU A 82 14.44 7.11 13.97
N LYS A 83 15.26 7.01 12.93
CA LYS A 83 16.55 6.31 12.93
C LYS A 83 17.64 7.21 13.52
#